data_AF-A0A2V6TFT6-F1
#
_entry.id   AF-A0A2V6TFT6-F1
#
_cell.length_a   1.000
_cell.length_b   1.000
_cell.length_c   1.000
_cell.angle_alpha   90.00
_cell.angle_beta   90.00
_cell.angle_gamma   90.00
#
_symmetry.space_group_name_H-M   'P 1'
#
loop_
_entity.id
_entity.type
_entity.pdbx_description
1 polymer ?
#
loop_
_entity_poly.entity_id
_entity_poly.type
_entity_poly.pdbx_seq_one_letter_code
_entity_poly.pdbx_strand_id
1 'polypeptide(L)'
;MPFAYFERLSRRQQGIYLRSEKITQVALPGASTLRPLVRELRSALESDDRALTESAAQLLADGTLRALRVPPVRVKVLAARPHAKWGELHGLYETAKRPGLPPIITLWMRTARQKRVVAFRTFLRTLLHEIGHHLDYTLLRLGDSFHTQGFYQRESHLFHQLVTDGGIQMASLDEQMARMERTAHDFAAAIKGASDAQLSKRPDDTNWSAKEVVCHVRDTEESFMIRFQTVMAMDEPKFLGIEPDRWAIDRQYSRNDVQEALEAFRARRDESLKFLCGLAPEQWERGGVHATRGRMTVKDFVGLMAWHDDNHLDQLKRALEGKA
;
A
#
# COMPACT_ATOMS: atom_id res chain seq x y z
N MET A 1 -3.70 14.22 10.30
CA MET A 1 -2.61 15.04 10.87
C MET A 1 -1.54 15.16 9.80
N PRO A 2 -1.04 16.37 9.50
CA PRO A 2 0.03 16.54 8.51
C PRO A 2 1.28 15.73 8.90
N PHE A 3 2.06 15.31 7.90
CA PHE A 3 3.34 14.63 8.14
C PHE A 3 4.32 15.54 8.91
N ALA A 4 5.25 14.94 9.66
CA ALA A 4 6.19 15.67 10.53
C ALA A 4 7.02 16.76 9.85
N TYR A 5 7.20 16.70 8.52
CA TYR A 5 7.92 17.73 7.76
C TYR A 5 7.06 18.97 7.43
N PHE A 6 5.75 18.93 7.64
CA PHE A 6 4.83 20.03 7.32
C PHE A 6 5.18 21.32 8.07
N GLU A 7 5.56 21.23 9.34
CA GLU A 7 5.97 22.37 10.16
C GLU A 7 7.27 23.03 9.67
N ARG A 8 8.06 22.32 8.85
CA ARG A 8 9.30 22.83 8.24
C ARG A 8 9.07 23.52 6.90
N LEU A 9 7.84 23.48 6.37
CA LEU A 9 7.50 24.10 5.09
C LEU A 9 7.23 25.60 5.26
N SER A 10 7.59 26.40 4.25
CA SER A 10 7.15 27.80 4.22
C SER A 10 5.62 27.91 4.14
N ARG A 11 5.03 29.04 4.56
CA ARG A 11 3.57 29.26 4.48
C ARG A 11 2.99 28.98 3.08
N ARG A 12 3.73 29.36 2.03
CA ARG A 12 3.35 29.07 0.64
C ARG A 12 3.29 27.56 0.37
N GLN A 13 4.31 26.83 0.80
CA GLN A 13 4.39 25.37 0.64
C GLN A 13 3.34 24.64 1.50
N GLN A 14 3.07 25.09 2.72
CA GLN A 14 1.97 24.59 3.54
C GLN A 14 0.62 24.76 2.84
N GLY A 15 0.39 25.91 2.19
CA GLY A 15 -0.82 26.13 1.38
C GLY A 15 -0.95 25.14 0.21
N ILE A 16 0.15 24.82 -0.48
CA ILE A 16 0.18 23.81 -1.55
C ILE A 16 -0.05 22.40 -0.98
N TYR A 17 0.60 22.07 0.13
CA TYR A 17 0.42 20.80 0.86
C TYR A 17 -1.05 20.58 1.21
N LEU A 18 -1.68 21.55 1.87
CA LEU A 18 -3.09 21.44 2.30
C LEU A 18 -4.07 21.36 1.11
N ARG A 19 -3.73 21.93 -0.05
CA ARG A 19 -4.49 21.72 -1.28
C ARG A 19 -4.33 20.30 -1.81
N SER A 20 -3.10 19.78 -1.85
CA SER A 20 -2.82 18.38 -2.24
C SER A 20 -3.54 17.39 -1.31
N GLU A 21 -3.52 17.64 0.00
CA GLU A 21 -4.14 16.80 1.04
C GLU A 21 -5.65 16.62 0.82
N LYS A 22 -6.35 17.65 0.34
CA LYS A 22 -7.82 17.63 0.13
C LYS A 22 -8.26 16.84 -1.09
N ILE A 23 -7.38 16.60 -2.05
CA ILE A 23 -7.72 15.92 -3.30
C ILE A 23 -7.36 14.46 -3.14
N THR A 24 -8.33 13.61 -2.86
CA THR A 24 -8.06 12.23 -2.45
C THR A 24 -8.20 11.22 -3.59
N GLN A 25 -8.79 11.65 -4.70
CA GLN A 25 -9.16 10.79 -5.82
C GLN A 25 -8.88 11.47 -7.17
N VAL A 26 -8.56 10.64 -8.17
CA VAL A 26 -8.49 11.02 -9.58
C VAL A 26 -9.27 9.97 -10.36
N ALA A 27 -10.41 10.36 -10.93
CA ALA A 27 -11.18 9.47 -11.80
C ALA A 27 -10.39 9.22 -13.09
N LEU A 28 -10.29 7.96 -13.49
CA LEU A 28 -9.63 7.50 -14.71
C LEU A 28 -10.70 7.00 -15.68
N PRO A 29 -11.18 7.85 -16.61
CA PRO A 29 -12.22 7.47 -17.56
C PRO A 29 -11.77 6.28 -18.41
N GLY A 30 -12.64 5.28 -18.54
CA GLY A 30 -12.35 4.11 -19.38
C GLY A 30 -11.18 3.26 -18.86
N ALA A 31 -10.92 3.25 -17.55
CA ALA A 31 -9.85 2.44 -16.94
C ALA A 31 -9.88 0.96 -17.36
N SER A 32 -11.05 0.41 -17.66
CA SER A 32 -11.23 -0.94 -18.18
C SER A 32 -10.45 -1.21 -19.47
N THR A 33 -10.32 -0.21 -20.33
CA THR A 33 -9.60 -0.32 -21.62
C THR A 33 -8.08 -0.37 -21.44
N LEU A 34 -7.56 0.04 -20.27
CA LEU A 34 -6.13 0.03 -19.96
C LEU A 34 -5.67 -1.29 -19.31
N ARG A 35 -6.61 -2.14 -18.87
CA ARG A 35 -6.32 -3.41 -18.18
C ARG A 35 -5.50 -4.42 -19.00
N PRO A 36 -5.67 -4.54 -20.34
CA PRO A 36 -4.75 -5.32 -21.17
C PRO A 36 -3.30 -4.84 -21.04
N LEU A 37 -3.05 -3.52 -21.04
CA LEU A 37 -1.71 -2.95 -20.88
C LEU A 37 -1.11 -3.24 -19.50
N VAL A 38 -1.95 -3.29 -18.45
CA VAL A 38 -1.53 -3.72 -17.10
C VAL A 38 -1.07 -5.17 -17.10
N ARG A 39 -1.75 -6.07 -17.82
CA ARG A 39 -1.34 -7.48 -17.99
C ARG A 39 -0.07 -7.63 -18.82
N GLU A 40 0.08 -6.84 -19.88
CA GLU A 40 1.30 -6.80 -20.70
C GLU A 40 2.50 -6.34 -19.87
N LEU A 41 2.33 -5.28 -19.07
CA LEU A 41 3.37 -4.81 -18.16
C LEU A 41 3.78 -5.88 -17.15
N ARG A 42 2.81 -6.63 -16.61
CA ARG A 42 3.10 -7.76 -15.72
C ARG A 42 3.98 -8.80 -16.42
N SER A 43 3.53 -9.29 -17.57
CA SER A 43 4.26 -10.31 -18.34
C SER A 43 5.67 -9.85 -18.70
N ALA A 44 5.81 -8.59 -19.13
CA ALA A 44 7.09 -7.98 -19.47
C ALA A 44 8.06 -7.88 -18.28
N LEU A 45 7.53 -7.54 -17.10
CA LEU A 45 8.33 -7.47 -15.89
C LEU A 45 8.76 -8.87 -15.43
N GLU A 46 7.84 -9.83 -15.42
CA GLU A 46 8.06 -11.22 -15.02
C GLU A 46 9.03 -11.96 -15.95
N SER A 47 9.13 -11.56 -17.23
CA SER A 47 10.13 -12.09 -18.17
C SER A 47 11.56 -11.57 -17.93
N ASP A 48 11.73 -10.62 -17.01
CA ASP A 48 13.01 -10.00 -16.67
C ASP A 48 13.70 -9.27 -17.85
N ASP A 49 12.90 -8.87 -18.86
CA ASP A 49 13.36 -8.09 -20.02
C ASP A 49 13.14 -6.59 -19.79
N ARG A 50 14.26 -5.86 -19.66
CA ARG A 50 14.26 -4.41 -19.42
C ARG A 50 13.62 -3.61 -20.56
N ALA A 51 13.92 -3.97 -21.81
CA ALA A 51 13.41 -3.22 -22.96
C ALA A 51 11.91 -3.45 -23.14
N LEU A 52 11.46 -4.69 -22.93
CA LEU A 52 10.04 -5.03 -22.95
C LEU A 52 9.29 -4.35 -21.80
N THR A 53 9.87 -4.36 -20.59
CA THR A 53 9.29 -3.67 -19.41
C THR A 53 9.19 -2.17 -19.63
N GLU A 54 10.22 -1.52 -20.19
CA GLU A 54 10.20 -0.10 -20.53
C GLU A 54 9.08 0.24 -21.52
N SER A 55 8.96 -0.58 -22.57
CA SER A 55 7.94 -0.38 -23.61
C SER A 55 6.52 -0.55 -23.06
N ALA A 56 6.28 -1.60 -22.27
CA ALA A 56 4.98 -1.84 -21.65
C ALA A 56 4.62 -0.75 -20.62
N ALA A 57 5.60 -0.28 -19.84
CA ALA A 57 5.41 0.80 -18.88
C ALA A 57 5.09 2.13 -19.58
N GLN A 58 5.77 2.43 -20.70
CA GLN A 58 5.48 3.60 -21.54
C GLN A 58 4.04 3.54 -22.09
N LEU A 59 3.62 2.40 -22.64
CA LEU A 59 2.26 2.24 -23.19
C LEU A 59 1.18 2.45 -22.11
N LEU A 60 1.37 1.89 -20.91
CA LEU A 60 0.44 2.08 -19.80
C LEU A 60 0.42 3.55 -19.34
N ALA A 61 1.58 4.21 -19.27
CA ALA A 61 1.67 5.62 -18.93
C ALA A 61 0.94 6.49 -19.97
N ASP A 62 1.20 6.27 -21.26
CA ASP A 62 0.55 7.01 -22.35
C ASP A 62 -0.96 6.83 -22.35
N GLY A 63 -1.44 5.59 -22.15
CA GLY A 63 -2.87 5.31 -22.04
C GLY A 63 -3.53 6.00 -20.85
N THR A 64 -2.88 5.96 -19.69
CA THR A 64 -3.36 6.62 -18.46
C THR A 64 -3.41 8.13 -18.62
N LEU A 65 -2.33 8.74 -19.11
CA LEU A 65 -2.23 10.20 -19.28
C LEU A 65 -3.19 10.71 -20.38
N ARG A 66 -3.39 9.94 -21.46
CA ARG A 66 -4.38 10.25 -22.49
C ARG A 66 -5.80 10.22 -21.94
N ALA A 67 -6.15 9.19 -21.16
CA ALA A 67 -7.47 9.09 -20.52
C ALA A 67 -7.76 10.27 -19.58
N LEU A 68 -6.72 10.77 -18.91
CA LEU A 68 -6.76 11.93 -18.02
C LEU A 68 -6.58 13.28 -18.74
N ARG A 69 -6.38 13.28 -20.07
CA ARG A 69 -6.14 14.47 -20.91
C ARG A 69 -4.97 15.34 -20.42
N VAL A 70 -3.91 14.71 -19.95
CA VAL A 70 -2.67 15.37 -19.51
C VAL A 70 -1.53 15.14 -20.50
N PRO A 71 -0.52 16.05 -20.54
CA PRO A 71 0.64 15.89 -21.40
C PRO A 71 1.37 14.56 -21.20
N PRO A 72 2.04 14.03 -22.23
CA PRO A 72 2.77 12.77 -22.11
C PRO A 72 4.04 12.93 -21.27
N VAL A 73 4.50 11.80 -20.73
CA VAL A 73 5.81 11.66 -20.07
C VAL A 73 6.61 10.59 -20.80
N ARG A 74 7.93 10.67 -20.68
CA ARG A 74 8.82 9.58 -21.11
C ARG A 74 9.11 8.66 -19.94
N VAL A 75 8.90 7.36 -20.09
CA VAL A 75 9.27 6.35 -19.11
C VAL A 75 10.65 5.77 -19.47
N LYS A 76 11.47 5.57 -18.46
CA LYS A 76 12.80 4.94 -18.56
C LYS A 76 12.92 3.87 -17.49
N VAL A 77 13.27 2.64 -17.86
CA VAL A 77 13.46 1.52 -16.94
C VAL A 77 14.93 1.13 -16.89
N LEU A 78 15.48 1.17 -15.69
CA LEU A 78 16.85 0.79 -15.36
C LEU A 78 16.86 -0.59 -14.69
N ALA A 79 17.99 -1.29 -14.82
CA ALA A 79 18.16 -2.65 -14.28
C ALA A 79 18.14 -2.66 -12.75
N ALA A 80 19.25 -2.32 -12.09
CA ALA A 80 19.36 -2.30 -10.64
C ALA A 80 19.70 -0.90 -10.13
N ARG A 81 19.11 -0.53 -8.98
CA ARG A 81 19.35 0.75 -8.32
C ARG A 81 20.82 0.85 -7.87
N PRO A 82 21.51 1.99 -8.09
CA PRO A 82 22.78 2.24 -7.43
C PRO A 82 22.58 2.37 -5.91
N HIS A 83 23.45 1.75 -5.12
CA HIS A 83 23.39 1.85 -3.66
C HIS A 83 23.60 3.32 -3.23
N ALA A 84 22.55 3.97 -2.73
CA ALA A 84 22.63 5.32 -2.18
C ALA A 84 21.86 5.40 -0.85
N LYS A 85 22.39 6.18 0.11
CA LYS A 85 21.87 6.35 1.48
C LYS A 85 20.64 7.27 1.59
N TRP A 86 20.03 7.70 0.48
CA TRP A 86 18.92 8.67 0.47
C TRP A 86 17.61 8.03 0.00
N GLY A 87 16.66 7.89 0.93
CA GLY A 87 15.20 7.80 0.69
C GLY A 87 14.65 6.55 0.00
N GLU A 88 13.38 6.25 0.31
CA GLU A 88 12.51 5.21 -0.27
C GLU A 88 12.06 5.52 -1.72
N LEU A 89 12.87 6.21 -2.51
CA LEU A 89 12.50 6.54 -3.89
C LEU A 89 12.68 5.30 -4.77
N HIS A 90 11.56 4.66 -5.11
CA HIS A 90 11.49 3.53 -6.03
C HIS A 90 11.35 3.99 -7.50
N GLY A 91 11.06 5.26 -7.72
CA GLY A 91 11.01 5.94 -9.01
C GLY A 91 11.54 7.37 -8.90
N LEU A 92 11.71 8.04 -10.04
CA LEU A 92 12.09 9.45 -10.11
C LEU A 92 11.31 10.15 -11.22
N TYR A 93 10.57 11.19 -10.85
CA TYR A 93 9.98 12.15 -11.77
C TYR A 93 10.89 13.38 -11.95
N GLU A 94 11.43 13.57 -13.15
CA GLU A 94 12.24 14.74 -13.53
C GLU A 94 11.46 15.65 -14.48
N THR A 95 11.24 16.90 -14.07
CA THR A 95 10.73 17.95 -14.98
C THR A 95 11.75 18.22 -16.08
N ALA A 96 11.28 18.47 -17.30
CA ALA A 96 12.16 18.67 -18.45
C ALA A 96 13.15 19.84 -18.24
N LYS A 97 14.44 19.54 -18.37
CA LYS A 97 15.55 20.52 -18.22
C LYS A 97 15.63 21.52 -19.37
N ARG A 98 14.90 21.29 -20.48
CA ARG A 98 14.83 22.15 -21.66
C ARG A 98 13.38 22.34 -22.11
N PRO A 99 12.99 23.54 -22.58
CA PRO A 99 11.66 23.76 -23.16
C PRO A 99 11.39 22.79 -24.31
N GLY A 100 10.19 22.19 -24.33
CA GLY A 100 9.73 21.32 -25.42
C GLY A 100 10.04 19.83 -25.28
N LEU A 101 10.81 19.40 -24.27
CA LEU A 101 10.95 17.97 -23.96
C LEU A 101 9.89 17.53 -22.93
N PRO A 102 9.35 16.30 -23.03
CA PRO A 102 8.46 15.78 -22.00
C PRO A 102 9.23 15.49 -20.70
N PRO A 103 8.59 15.59 -19.52
CA PRO A 103 9.14 15.08 -18.26
C PRO A 103 9.50 13.60 -18.34
N ILE A 104 10.42 13.15 -17.49
CA ILE A 104 10.90 11.77 -17.48
C ILE A 104 10.51 11.09 -16.17
N ILE A 105 9.94 9.89 -16.25
CA ILE A 105 9.75 8.96 -15.15
C ILE A 105 10.82 7.87 -15.27
N THR A 106 11.70 7.75 -14.28
CA THR A 106 12.69 6.68 -14.19
C THR A 106 12.27 5.64 -13.16
N LEU A 107 12.29 4.36 -13.51
CA LEU A 107 11.93 3.23 -12.65
C LEU A 107 13.07 2.20 -12.62
N TRP A 108 13.14 1.40 -11.56
CA TRP A 108 14.05 0.26 -11.47
C TRP A 108 13.26 -1.05 -11.43
N MET A 109 13.60 -1.98 -12.32
CA MET A 109 12.90 -3.27 -12.39
C MET A 109 13.50 -4.34 -11.47
N ARG A 110 14.71 -4.13 -10.92
CA ARG A 110 15.35 -5.05 -9.97
C ARG A 110 15.68 -4.39 -8.63
N THR A 111 15.56 -5.19 -7.57
CA THR A 111 15.95 -4.82 -6.21
C THR A 111 17.44 -4.44 -6.11
N ALA A 112 17.76 -3.45 -5.29
CA ALA A 112 19.13 -2.92 -5.15
C ALA A 112 20.14 -3.96 -4.64
N ARG A 113 19.73 -4.80 -3.69
CA ARG A 113 20.62 -5.72 -2.95
C ARG A 113 20.74 -7.10 -3.60
N GLN A 114 19.62 -7.65 -4.09
CA GLN A 114 19.58 -9.03 -4.60
C GLN A 114 19.50 -9.11 -6.13
N LYS A 115 19.33 -7.97 -6.82
CA LYS A 115 19.18 -7.88 -8.28
C LYS A 115 18.05 -8.76 -8.87
N ARG A 116 17.09 -9.15 -8.03
CA ARG A 116 15.87 -9.86 -8.41
C ARG A 116 14.84 -8.87 -8.96
N VAL A 117 14.05 -9.31 -9.93
CA VAL A 117 12.88 -8.58 -10.43
C VAL A 117 11.99 -8.16 -9.26
N VAL A 118 11.56 -6.89 -9.24
CA VAL A 118 10.63 -6.38 -8.22
C VAL A 118 9.24 -6.96 -8.44
N ALA A 119 8.46 -7.13 -7.36
CA ALA A 119 7.09 -7.58 -7.50
C ALA A 119 6.29 -6.63 -8.41
N PHE A 120 5.44 -7.18 -9.28
CA PHE A 120 4.63 -6.39 -10.21
C PHE A 120 3.84 -5.27 -9.54
N ARG A 121 3.21 -5.57 -8.40
CA ARG A 121 2.44 -4.58 -7.65
C ARG A 121 3.31 -3.41 -7.20
N THR A 122 4.54 -3.68 -6.75
CA THR A 122 5.52 -2.66 -6.37
C THR A 122 5.92 -1.80 -7.57
N PHE A 123 6.21 -2.44 -8.70
CA PHE A 123 6.55 -1.72 -9.94
C PHE A 123 5.41 -0.81 -10.41
N LEU A 124 4.18 -1.34 -10.47
CA LEU A 124 3.00 -0.59 -10.91
C LEU A 124 2.70 0.59 -9.98
N ARG A 125 2.74 0.39 -8.65
CA ARG A 125 2.53 1.48 -7.68
C ARG A 125 3.59 2.56 -7.81
N THR A 126 4.83 2.17 -8.07
CA THR A 126 5.91 3.14 -8.32
C THR A 126 5.65 3.95 -9.58
N LEU A 127 5.26 3.31 -10.69
CA LEU A 127 4.89 4.04 -11.91
C LEU A 127 3.73 5.02 -11.65
N LEU A 128 2.69 4.58 -10.94
CA LEU A 128 1.53 5.43 -10.63
C LEU A 128 1.86 6.55 -9.64
N HIS A 129 2.81 6.33 -8.74
CA HIS A 129 3.34 7.35 -7.84
C HIS A 129 4.00 8.48 -8.64
N GLU A 130 4.90 8.15 -9.58
CA GLU A 130 5.55 9.15 -10.42
C GLU A 130 4.57 9.84 -11.39
N ILE A 131 3.55 9.11 -11.88
CA ILE A 131 2.42 9.73 -12.60
C ILE A 131 1.66 10.68 -11.68
N GLY A 132 1.46 10.34 -10.41
CA GLY A 132 0.85 11.23 -9.41
C GLY A 132 1.58 12.56 -9.31
N HIS A 133 2.92 12.54 -9.27
CA HIS A 133 3.73 13.77 -9.30
C HIS A 133 3.49 14.57 -10.59
N HIS A 134 3.41 13.90 -11.74
CA HIS A 134 3.07 14.58 -13.00
C HIS A 134 1.68 15.25 -12.96
N LEU A 135 0.67 14.56 -12.42
CA LEU A 135 -0.70 15.06 -12.30
C LEU A 135 -0.80 16.26 -11.36
N ASP A 136 -0.02 16.27 -10.28
CA ASP A 136 0.04 17.42 -9.35
C ASP A 136 0.38 18.70 -10.10
N TYR A 137 1.39 18.66 -10.98
CA TYR A 137 1.80 19.82 -11.76
C TYR A 137 0.84 20.15 -12.91
N THR A 138 0.37 19.15 -13.65
CA THR A 138 -0.36 19.37 -14.91
C THR A 138 -1.87 19.45 -14.74
N LEU A 139 -2.46 18.47 -14.06
CA LEU A 139 -3.90 18.37 -13.86
C LEU A 139 -4.37 19.24 -12.71
N LEU A 140 -3.72 19.12 -11.55
CA LEU A 140 -4.12 19.79 -10.31
C LEU A 140 -3.53 21.20 -10.16
N ARG A 141 -2.52 21.53 -11.00
CA ARG A 141 -1.83 22.82 -11.03
C ARG A 141 -1.35 23.25 -9.65
N LEU A 142 -0.75 22.30 -8.94
CA LEU A 142 -0.06 22.53 -7.69
C LEU A 142 1.34 23.09 -8.01
N GLY A 143 1.77 24.09 -7.24
CA GLY A 143 3.07 24.73 -7.46
C GLY A 143 4.27 23.89 -6.99
N ASP A 144 4.01 22.76 -6.36
CA ASP A 144 4.95 21.77 -5.84
C ASP A 144 4.17 20.46 -5.62
N SER A 145 4.86 19.32 -5.54
CA SER A 145 4.24 18.01 -5.30
C SER A 145 4.77 17.39 -4.02
N PHE A 146 3.97 17.53 -2.96
CA PHE A 146 4.27 16.97 -1.64
C PHE A 146 3.63 15.59 -1.50
N HIS A 147 4.37 14.67 -0.86
CA HIS A 147 3.85 13.40 -0.37
C HIS A 147 2.90 13.64 0.79
N THR A 148 1.67 14.03 0.45
CA THR A 148 0.54 14.23 1.35
C THR A 148 -0.28 12.95 1.45
N GLN A 149 -1.19 12.88 2.40
CA GLN A 149 -2.12 11.75 2.46
C GLN A 149 -3.02 11.70 1.25
N GLY A 150 -3.52 12.86 0.82
CA GLY A 150 -4.29 12.99 -0.41
C GLY A 150 -3.52 12.46 -1.63
N PHE A 151 -2.21 12.72 -1.71
CA PHE A 151 -1.35 12.18 -2.76
C PHE A 151 -1.33 10.65 -2.78
N TYR A 152 -1.08 10.00 -1.64
CA TYR A 152 -1.08 8.53 -1.56
C TYR A 152 -2.47 7.93 -1.83
N GLN A 153 -3.54 8.60 -1.42
CA GLN A 153 -4.91 8.18 -1.72
C GLN A 153 -5.20 8.27 -3.23
N ARG A 154 -4.73 9.33 -3.92
CA ARG A 154 -4.87 9.46 -5.38
C ARG A 154 -4.14 8.34 -6.11
N GLU A 155 -2.89 8.05 -5.73
CA GLU A 155 -2.12 6.92 -6.28
C GLU A 155 -2.90 5.61 -6.11
N SER A 156 -3.41 5.36 -4.90
CA SER A 156 -4.15 4.14 -4.62
C SER A 156 -5.48 4.09 -5.39
N HIS A 157 -6.18 5.21 -5.53
CA HIS A 157 -7.39 5.31 -6.34
C HIS A 157 -7.13 5.02 -7.82
N LEU A 158 -6.02 5.50 -8.39
CA LEU A 158 -5.60 5.15 -9.76
C LEU A 158 -5.26 3.66 -9.88
N PHE A 159 -4.51 3.13 -8.91
CA PHE A 159 -4.14 1.71 -8.86
C PHE A 159 -5.40 0.82 -8.87
N HIS A 160 -6.38 1.13 -8.03
CA HIS A 160 -7.60 0.33 -7.95
C HIS A 160 -8.42 0.38 -9.23
N GLN A 161 -8.51 1.52 -9.93
CA GLN A 161 -9.21 1.59 -11.21
C GLN A 161 -8.52 0.77 -12.33
N LEU A 162 -7.18 0.75 -12.35
CA LEU A 162 -6.40 0.04 -13.37
C LEU A 162 -6.35 -1.47 -13.19
N VAL A 163 -6.51 -1.96 -11.97
CA VAL A 163 -6.37 -3.40 -11.67
C VAL A 163 -7.72 -4.14 -11.62
N THR A 164 -8.84 -3.42 -11.65
CA THR A 164 -10.19 -3.98 -11.40
C THR A 164 -10.94 -4.54 -12.61
N ASP A 165 -10.32 -5.31 -13.52
CA ASP A 165 -10.98 -6.39 -14.31
C ASP A 165 -9.91 -7.14 -15.11
N GLY A 166 -9.30 -8.13 -14.46
CA GLY A 166 -8.38 -9.06 -15.11
C GLY A 166 -6.91 -8.74 -14.86
N GLY A 167 -6.43 -9.11 -13.68
CA GLY A 167 -4.99 -9.24 -13.44
C GLY A 167 -4.47 -8.84 -12.06
N ILE A 168 -5.33 -8.65 -11.06
CA ILE A 168 -5.36 -9.35 -9.76
C ILE A 168 -6.86 -9.32 -9.44
N GLN A 169 -7.55 -10.46 -9.43
CA GLN A 169 -8.88 -10.51 -8.80
C GLN A 169 -8.71 -9.88 -7.42
N MET A 170 -9.31 -8.71 -7.18
CA MET A 170 -9.77 -8.47 -5.82
C MET A 170 -10.71 -9.63 -5.59
N ALA A 171 -10.24 -10.52 -4.73
CA ALA A 171 -11.03 -11.50 -4.06
C ALA A 171 -12.44 -10.91 -3.83
N SER A 172 -13.50 -11.61 -4.25
CA SER A 172 -14.86 -11.33 -3.78
C SER A 172 -14.86 -11.15 -2.26
N LEU A 173 -15.91 -10.55 -1.68
CA LEU A 173 -16.00 -10.49 -0.22
C LEU A 173 -15.78 -11.89 0.40
N ASP A 174 -16.29 -12.93 -0.24
CA ASP A 174 -16.08 -14.33 0.18
C ASP A 174 -14.61 -14.75 0.08
N GLU A 175 -13.91 -14.41 -1.00
CA GLU A 175 -12.49 -14.73 -1.15
C GLU A 175 -11.62 -13.92 -0.14
N GLN A 176 -12.02 -12.70 0.23
CA GLN A 176 -11.34 -11.88 1.23
C GLN A 176 -11.53 -12.45 2.63
N MET A 177 -12.77 -12.83 2.95
CA MET A 177 -13.14 -13.54 4.19
C MET A 177 -12.39 -14.86 4.30
N ALA A 178 -12.36 -15.66 3.22
CA ALA A 178 -11.63 -16.92 3.17
C ALA A 178 -10.11 -16.71 3.29
N ARG A 179 -9.58 -15.59 2.76
CA ARG A 179 -8.16 -15.25 2.95
C ARG A 179 -7.86 -14.95 4.41
N MET A 180 -8.71 -14.14 5.06
CA MET A 180 -8.62 -13.80 6.47
C MET A 180 -8.71 -15.04 7.37
N GLU A 181 -9.58 -15.99 7.05
CA GLU A 181 -9.68 -17.27 7.77
C GLU A 181 -8.37 -18.06 7.76
N ARG A 182 -7.66 -18.06 6.62
CA ARG A 182 -6.38 -18.79 6.49
C ARG A 182 -5.20 -18.10 7.16
N THR A 183 -5.29 -16.81 7.49
CA THR A 183 -4.13 -16.01 7.95
C THR A 183 -3.45 -16.62 9.17
N ALA A 184 -4.20 -16.99 10.22
CA ALA A 184 -3.60 -17.54 11.44
C ALA A 184 -2.86 -18.87 11.16
N HIS A 185 -3.39 -19.71 10.28
CA HIS A 185 -2.73 -20.95 9.85
C HIS A 185 -1.41 -20.66 9.11
N ASP A 186 -1.41 -19.70 8.19
CA ASP A 186 -0.22 -19.37 7.41
C ASP A 186 0.90 -18.76 8.27
N PHE A 187 0.53 -17.94 9.26
CA PHE A 187 1.46 -17.42 10.26
C PHE A 187 2.04 -18.56 11.11
N ALA A 188 1.20 -19.47 11.60
CA ALA A 188 1.64 -20.66 12.34
C ALA A 188 2.63 -21.51 11.54
N ALA A 189 2.32 -21.75 10.26
CA ALA A 189 3.18 -22.49 9.36
C ALA A 189 4.53 -21.78 9.13
N ALA A 190 4.53 -20.45 9.00
CA ALA A 190 5.74 -19.68 8.75
C ALA A 190 6.71 -19.67 9.95
N ILE A 191 6.19 -19.66 11.18
CA ILE A 191 7.03 -19.66 12.40
C ILE A 191 7.38 -21.06 12.91
N LYS A 192 6.82 -22.12 12.30
CA LYS A 192 6.99 -23.49 12.76
C LYS A 192 8.48 -23.89 12.77
N GLY A 193 8.95 -24.32 13.94
CA GLY A 193 10.33 -24.78 14.14
C GLY A 193 11.36 -23.66 14.29
N ALA A 194 10.96 -22.39 14.24
CA ALA A 194 11.84 -21.28 14.58
C ALA A 194 12.03 -21.19 16.11
N SER A 195 13.26 -21.00 16.54
CA SER A 195 13.57 -20.72 17.95
C SER A 195 13.17 -19.29 18.33
N ASP A 196 12.95 -19.04 19.63
CA ASP A 196 12.61 -17.71 20.13
C ASP A 196 13.66 -16.65 19.76
N ALA A 197 14.95 -17.04 19.74
CA ALA A 197 16.05 -16.18 19.31
C ALA A 197 15.94 -15.78 17.83
N GLN A 198 15.51 -16.69 16.95
CA GLN A 198 15.26 -16.37 15.53
C GLN A 198 14.04 -15.47 15.37
N LEU A 199 12.97 -15.74 16.12
CA LEU A 199 11.71 -14.99 16.06
C LEU A 199 11.86 -13.57 16.59
N SER A 200 12.74 -13.36 17.57
CA SER A 200 13.02 -12.06 18.20
C SER A 200 14.06 -11.23 17.44
N LYS A 201 14.75 -11.81 16.45
CA LYS A 201 15.80 -11.11 15.72
C LYS A 201 15.20 -10.14 14.71
N ARG A 202 15.45 -8.85 14.90
CA ARG A 202 15.15 -7.82 13.88
C ARG A 202 16.16 -7.89 12.72
N PRO A 203 15.72 -7.68 11.46
CA PRO A 203 16.63 -7.58 10.33
C PRO A 203 17.58 -6.37 10.38
N ASP A 204 17.07 -5.25 10.89
CA ASP A 204 17.79 -3.99 11.15
C ASP A 204 17.05 -3.16 12.21
N ASP A 205 17.53 -1.95 12.49
CA ASP A 205 17.00 -1.08 13.54
C ASP A 205 15.58 -0.55 13.27
N THR A 206 15.15 -0.58 12.00
CA THR A 206 13.89 0.01 11.52
C THR A 206 12.80 -1.02 11.25
N ASN A 207 13.17 -2.28 11.01
CA ASN A 207 12.24 -3.35 10.69
C ASN A 207 11.91 -4.21 11.91
N TRP A 208 10.65 -4.60 12.02
CA TRP A 208 10.19 -5.50 13.08
C TRP A 208 10.72 -6.92 12.91
N SER A 209 10.91 -7.60 14.04
CA SER A 209 11.14 -9.03 14.11
C SER A 209 9.85 -9.81 13.80
N ALA A 210 9.96 -11.10 13.49
CA ALA A 210 8.79 -11.95 13.25
C ALA A 210 7.82 -11.95 14.45
N LYS A 211 8.35 -11.98 15.68
CA LYS A 211 7.57 -11.88 16.93
C LYS A 211 6.74 -10.60 17.00
N GLU A 212 7.37 -9.47 16.68
CA GLU A 212 6.71 -8.16 16.72
C GLU A 212 5.63 -8.03 15.65
N VAL A 213 5.85 -8.63 14.48
CA VAL A 213 4.83 -8.70 13.42
C VAL A 213 3.61 -9.51 13.87
N VAL A 214 3.79 -10.67 14.52
CA VAL A 214 2.67 -11.46 15.07
C VAL A 214 1.89 -10.65 16.11
N CYS A 215 2.58 -9.99 17.03
CA CYS A 215 1.94 -9.14 18.05
C CYS A 215 1.18 -7.97 17.42
N HIS A 216 1.73 -7.37 16.36
CA HIS A 216 1.07 -6.28 15.65
C HIS A 216 -0.24 -6.73 15.01
N VAL A 217 -0.26 -7.87 14.30
CA VAL A 217 -1.47 -8.39 13.66
C VAL A 217 -2.53 -8.74 14.70
N ARG A 218 -2.13 -9.40 15.81
CA ARG A 218 -2.98 -9.68 16.98
C ARG A 218 -3.71 -8.43 17.50
N ASP A 219 -3.00 -7.33 17.65
CA ASP A 219 -3.52 -6.10 18.24
C ASP A 219 -4.28 -5.23 17.23
N THR A 220 -3.91 -5.32 15.95
CA THR A 220 -4.64 -4.65 14.87
C THR A 220 -6.01 -5.30 14.64
N GLU A 221 -6.12 -6.63 14.80
CA GLU A 221 -7.39 -7.35 14.77
C GLU A 221 -8.40 -6.81 15.79
N GLU A 222 -7.96 -6.61 17.04
CA GLU A 222 -8.76 -6.00 18.11
C GLU A 222 -9.21 -4.58 17.73
N SER A 223 -8.31 -3.79 17.15
CA SER A 223 -8.65 -2.44 16.67
C SER A 223 -9.70 -2.46 15.56
N PHE A 224 -9.68 -3.43 14.66
CA PHE A 224 -10.69 -3.56 13.61
C PHE A 224 -12.05 -3.95 14.17
N MET A 225 -12.10 -4.90 15.11
CA MET A 225 -13.35 -5.27 15.78
C MET A 225 -14.01 -4.07 16.48
N ILE A 226 -13.23 -3.27 17.21
CA ILE A 226 -13.74 -2.03 17.85
C ILE A 226 -14.34 -1.08 16.80
N ARG A 227 -13.70 -0.93 15.65
CA ARG A 227 -14.22 -0.08 14.56
C ARG A 227 -15.52 -0.63 14.01
N PHE A 228 -15.62 -1.93 13.76
CA PHE A 228 -16.83 -2.57 13.28
C PHE A 228 -18.00 -2.37 14.24
N GLN A 229 -17.78 -2.61 15.54
CA GLN A 229 -18.79 -2.39 16.58
C GLN A 229 -19.21 -0.91 16.65
N THR A 230 -18.25 0.01 16.52
CA THR A 230 -18.54 1.46 16.50
C THR A 230 -19.37 1.85 15.29
N VAL A 231 -19.07 1.33 14.09
CA VAL A 231 -19.87 1.56 12.87
C VAL A 231 -21.28 0.97 13.01
N MET A 232 -21.45 -0.11 13.76
CA MET A 232 -22.79 -0.64 14.04
C MET A 232 -23.57 0.23 15.02
N ALA A 233 -22.90 0.81 16.01
CA ALA A 233 -23.53 1.62 17.05
C ALA A 233 -23.76 3.09 16.67
N MET A 234 -22.97 3.64 15.75
CA MET A 234 -22.93 5.06 15.43
C MET A 234 -22.96 5.30 13.92
N ASP A 235 -23.59 6.40 13.51
CA ASP A 235 -23.58 6.83 12.11
C ASP A 235 -22.32 7.65 11.81
N GLU A 236 -21.58 7.22 10.80
CA GLU A 236 -20.36 7.86 10.29
C GLU A 236 -19.33 8.25 11.39
N PRO A 237 -18.95 7.33 12.31
CA PRO A 237 -18.03 7.64 13.38
C PRO A 237 -16.65 8.03 12.84
N LYS A 238 -15.97 8.93 13.55
CA LYS A 238 -14.57 9.28 13.24
C LYS A 238 -13.63 8.31 13.93
N PHE A 239 -12.81 7.59 13.16
CA PHE A 239 -11.84 6.66 13.73
C PHE A 239 -10.57 7.36 14.14
N LEU A 240 -10.07 7.01 15.32
CA LEU A 240 -8.75 7.40 15.77
C LEU A 240 -7.67 6.68 14.94
N GLY A 241 -6.61 7.41 14.63
CA GLY A 241 -5.41 6.84 14.04
C GLY A 241 -4.72 5.91 15.03
N ILE A 242 -4.07 4.88 14.50
CA ILE A 242 -3.18 4.02 15.28
C ILE A 242 -1.74 4.36 14.88
N GLU A 243 -0.84 4.28 15.85
CA GLU A 243 0.61 4.43 15.64
C GLU A 243 1.28 3.08 15.94
N PRO A 244 1.45 2.22 14.92
CA PRO A 244 1.87 0.83 15.14
C PRO A 244 3.24 0.70 15.83
N ASP A 245 4.21 1.54 15.47
CA ASP A 245 5.54 1.53 16.10
C ASP A 245 5.47 1.93 17.58
N ARG A 246 4.59 2.87 17.90
CA ARG A 246 4.36 3.30 19.28
C ARG A 246 3.72 2.17 20.09
N TRP A 247 2.75 1.45 19.52
CA TRP A 247 2.16 0.27 20.16
C TRP A 247 3.17 -0.83 20.41
N ALA A 248 4.08 -1.09 19.46
CA ALA A 248 5.11 -2.11 19.65
C ALA A 248 6.00 -1.84 20.87
N ILE A 249 6.31 -0.56 21.13
CA ILE A 249 7.06 -0.11 22.30
C ILE A 249 6.19 -0.18 23.56
N ASP A 250 5.04 0.50 23.56
CA ASP A 250 4.19 0.67 24.74
C ASP A 250 3.62 -0.67 25.24
N ARG A 251 3.31 -1.59 24.33
CA ARG A 251 2.81 -2.94 24.62
C ARG A 251 3.92 -3.99 24.68
N GLN A 252 5.18 -3.57 24.61
CA GLN A 252 6.38 -4.39 24.79
C GLN A 252 6.39 -5.67 23.93
N TYR A 253 6.13 -5.54 22.63
CA TYR A 253 6.01 -6.71 21.72
C TYR A 253 7.23 -7.63 21.76
N SER A 254 8.43 -7.07 21.90
CA SER A 254 9.67 -7.85 21.98
C SER A 254 9.74 -8.81 23.17
N ARG A 255 8.92 -8.59 24.21
CA ARG A 255 8.86 -9.41 25.43
C ARG A 255 7.70 -10.42 25.43
N ASN A 256 6.82 -10.38 24.43
CA ASN A 256 5.68 -11.29 24.37
C ASN A 256 6.13 -12.69 23.94
N ASP A 257 5.39 -13.71 24.37
CA ASP A 257 5.49 -15.04 23.78
C ASP A 257 4.76 -15.05 22.42
N VAL A 258 5.42 -15.59 21.40
CA VAL A 258 4.88 -15.55 20.02
C VAL A 258 3.71 -16.52 19.83
N GLN A 259 3.70 -17.65 20.55
CA GLN A 259 2.65 -18.66 20.44
C GLN A 259 1.39 -18.15 21.12
N GLU A 260 1.51 -17.59 22.33
CA GLU A 260 0.39 -16.93 23.01
C GLU A 260 -0.18 -15.77 22.16
N ALA A 261 0.68 -14.97 21.53
CA ALA A 261 0.24 -13.89 20.65
C ALA A 261 -0.51 -14.41 19.41
N LEU A 262 -0.04 -15.51 18.81
CA LEU A 262 -0.67 -16.14 17.65
C LEU A 262 -2.01 -16.80 18.01
N GLU A 263 -2.10 -17.47 19.15
CA GLU A 263 -3.34 -18.06 19.65
C GLU A 263 -4.39 -16.98 19.94
N ALA A 264 -3.99 -15.88 20.59
CA ALA A 264 -4.85 -14.73 20.82
C ALA A 264 -5.32 -14.09 19.49
N PHE A 265 -4.44 -14.00 18.48
CA PHE A 265 -4.83 -13.52 17.15
C PHE A 265 -5.86 -14.45 16.51
N ARG A 266 -5.64 -15.78 16.56
CA ARG A 266 -6.56 -16.77 16.01
C ARG A 266 -7.95 -16.66 16.64
N ALA A 267 -8.03 -16.55 17.97
CA ALA A 267 -9.30 -16.39 18.68
C ALA A 267 -10.03 -15.11 18.24
N ARG A 268 -9.32 -13.97 18.17
CA ARG A 268 -9.87 -12.69 17.72
C ARG A 268 -10.33 -12.73 16.26
N ARG A 269 -9.59 -13.42 15.39
CA ARG A 269 -9.96 -13.60 13.98
C ARG A 269 -11.24 -14.42 13.84
N ASP A 270 -11.40 -15.48 14.62
CA ASP A 270 -12.63 -16.28 14.62
C ASP A 270 -13.84 -15.45 15.08
N GLU A 271 -13.66 -14.56 16.07
CA GLU A 271 -14.70 -13.61 16.50
C GLU A 271 -15.04 -12.59 15.40
N SER A 272 -14.03 -11.99 14.75
CA SER A 272 -14.22 -11.08 13.61
C SER A 272 -14.99 -11.73 12.47
N LEU A 273 -14.62 -12.95 12.08
CA LEU A 273 -15.28 -13.66 10.99
C LEU A 273 -16.73 -13.99 11.33
N LYS A 274 -17.01 -14.45 12.56
CA LYS A 274 -18.39 -14.68 13.02
C LYS A 274 -19.23 -13.41 13.00
N PHE A 275 -18.66 -12.30 13.47
CA PHE A 275 -19.32 -10.99 13.44
C PHE A 275 -19.65 -10.59 11.99
N LEU A 276 -18.68 -10.66 11.09
CA LEU A 276 -18.83 -10.26 9.69
C LEU A 276 -19.85 -11.15 8.94
N CYS A 277 -19.81 -12.47 9.15
CA CYS A 277 -20.79 -13.40 8.60
C CYS A 277 -22.23 -13.14 9.09
N GLY A 278 -22.39 -12.52 10.26
CA GLY A 278 -23.69 -12.17 10.83
C GLY A 278 -24.29 -10.86 10.32
N LEU A 279 -23.56 -10.10 9.50
CA LEU A 279 -24.02 -8.80 9.00
C LEU A 279 -25.08 -8.95 7.89
N ALA A 280 -26.14 -8.15 8.00
CA ALA A 280 -27.10 -7.96 6.91
C ALA A 280 -26.45 -7.23 5.72
N PRO A 281 -26.93 -7.45 4.48
CA PRO A 281 -26.34 -6.84 3.28
C PRO A 281 -26.14 -5.32 3.37
N GLU A 282 -27.09 -4.59 3.97
CA GLU A 282 -27.03 -3.13 4.09
C GLU A 282 -25.98 -2.66 5.10
N GLN A 283 -25.66 -3.50 6.10
CA GLN A 283 -24.66 -3.18 7.12
C GLN A 283 -23.23 -3.17 6.56
N TRP A 284 -22.98 -3.86 5.45
CA TRP A 284 -21.69 -3.84 4.76
C TRP A 284 -21.33 -2.46 4.18
N GLU A 285 -22.34 -1.65 3.85
CA GLU A 285 -22.21 -0.30 3.28
C GLU A 285 -22.15 0.79 4.36
N ARG A 286 -22.42 0.43 5.62
CA ARG A 286 -22.17 1.32 6.77
C ARG A 286 -20.68 1.55 6.92
N GLY A 287 -20.32 2.74 7.37
CA GLY A 287 -18.92 3.15 7.45
C GLY A 287 -18.70 4.29 8.42
N GLY A 288 -17.45 4.73 8.46
CA GLY A 288 -17.02 5.88 9.24
C GLY A 288 -15.84 6.59 8.59
N VAL A 289 -15.46 7.73 9.15
CA VAL A 289 -14.38 8.56 8.61
C VAL A 289 -13.05 8.13 9.23
N HIS A 290 -12.23 7.45 8.44
CA HIS A 290 -10.86 7.14 8.78
C HIS A 290 -10.00 8.39 8.69
N ALA A 291 -9.24 8.68 9.76
CA ALA A 291 -8.37 9.85 9.85
C ALA A 291 -7.44 10.01 8.63
N THR A 292 -7.07 8.88 7.99
CA THR A 292 -6.14 8.85 6.86
C THR A 292 -6.69 8.40 5.52
N ARG A 293 -7.93 7.90 5.44
CA ARG A 293 -8.47 7.26 4.23
C ARG A 293 -9.82 7.84 3.81
N GLY A 294 -10.33 8.82 4.56
CA GLY A 294 -11.68 9.35 4.35
C GLY A 294 -12.72 8.33 4.79
N ARG A 295 -13.91 8.38 4.18
CA ARG A 295 -14.98 7.44 4.49
C ARG A 295 -14.57 6.02 4.09
N MET A 296 -14.68 5.08 5.03
CA MET A 296 -14.44 3.66 4.83
C MET A 296 -15.63 2.86 5.33
N THR A 297 -16.16 1.99 4.48
CA THR A 297 -17.23 1.03 4.82
C THR A 297 -16.67 -0.20 5.52
N VAL A 298 -17.55 -1.03 6.09
CA VAL A 298 -17.16 -2.35 6.61
C VAL A 298 -16.50 -3.19 5.51
N LYS A 299 -17.05 -3.17 4.29
CA LYS A 299 -16.46 -3.83 3.12
C LYS A 299 -15.04 -3.35 2.81
N ASP A 300 -14.81 -2.05 2.86
CA ASP A 300 -13.47 -1.49 2.63
C ASP A 300 -12.47 -1.94 3.70
N PHE A 301 -12.91 -2.05 4.95
CA PHE A 301 -12.08 -2.53 6.04
C PHE A 301 -11.75 -4.02 5.91
N VAL A 302 -12.68 -4.87 5.47
CA VAL A 302 -12.38 -6.29 5.20
C VAL A 302 -11.35 -6.44 4.09
N GLY A 303 -11.48 -5.68 3.00
CA GLY A 303 -10.45 -5.64 1.95
C GLY A 303 -9.10 -5.14 2.47
N LEU A 304 -9.10 -4.16 3.38
CA LEU A 304 -7.88 -3.67 4.03
C LEU A 304 -7.25 -4.73 4.94
N MET A 305 -8.04 -5.45 5.73
CA MET A 305 -7.58 -6.52 6.63
C MET A 305 -6.92 -7.64 5.86
N ALA A 306 -7.57 -8.16 4.81
CA ALA A 306 -6.99 -9.21 3.97
C ALA A 306 -5.65 -8.80 3.32
N TRP A 307 -5.54 -7.55 2.87
CA TRP A 307 -4.27 -7.02 2.35
C TRP A 307 -3.21 -6.82 3.44
N HIS A 308 -3.60 -6.33 4.61
CA HIS A 308 -2.72 -6.09 5.77
C HIS A 308 -2.09 -7.40 6.24
N ASP A 309 -2.89 -8.46 6.33
CA ASP A 309 -2.46 -9.81 6.65
C ASP A 309 -1.38 -10.31 5.68
N ASP A 310 -1.60 -10.19 4.36
CA ASP A 310 -0.63 -10.62 3.34
C ASP A 310 0.68 -9.85 3.45
N ASN A 311 0.59 -8.53 3.65
CA ASN A 311 1.75 -7.67 3.79
C ASN A 311 2.59 -8.06 5.03
N HIS A 312 1.93 -8.35 6.16
CA HIS A 312 2.63 -8.76 7.37
C HIS A 312 3.10 -10.21 7.34
N LEU A 313 2.42 -11.12 6.64
CA LEU A 313 2.94 -12.46 6.41
C LEU A 313 4.24 -12.43 5.59
N ASP A 314 4.30 -11.58 4.55
CA ASP A 314 5.54 -11.37 3.79
C ASP A 314 6.64 -10.75 4.66
N GLN A 315 6.31 -9.71 5.44
CA GLN A 315 7.25 -9.10 6.39
C GLN A 315 7.80 -10.12 7.40
N LEU A 316 6.95 -10.97 7.95
CA LEU A 316 7.33 -12.04 8.88
C LEU A 316 8.31 -13.01 8.21
N LYS A 317 8.01 -13.48 6.99
CA LYS A 317 8.89 -14.39 6.24
C LYS A 317 10.25 -13.75 5.95
N ARG A 318 10.26 -12.49 5.51
CA ARG A 318 11.51 -11.74 5.29
C ARG A 318 12.30 -11.57 6.60
N ALA A 319 11.63 -11.30 7.71
CA ALA A 319 12.27 -11.17 9.01
C ALA A 319 12.97 -12.48 9.45
N LEU A 320 12.33 -13.63 9.25
CA LEU A 320 12.93 -14.94 9.53
C LEU A 320 14.16 -15.23 8.66
N GLU A 321 14.20 -14.69 7.44
CA GLU A 321 15.36 -14.75 6.54
C GLU A 321 16.44 -13.68 6.85
N GLY A 322 16.22 -12.84 7.87
CA GLY A 322 17.11 -11.72 8.21
C GLY A 322 17.10 -10.60 7.17
N LYS A 323 16.00 -10.45 6.43
CA LYS A 323 15.84 -9.48 5.34
C LYS A 323 14.86 -8.38 5.75
N ALA A 324 15.29 -7.14 5.51
CA ALA A 324 14.44 -5.96 5.49
C ALA A 324 13.55 -5.91 4.24
#